data_AF-A0A2M8PFE5-F1
#
_entry.id   AF-A0A2M8PFE5-F1
#
_cell.length_a   1.000
_cell.length_b   1.000
_cell.length_c   1.000
_cell.angle_alpha   90.00
_cell.angle_beta   90.00
_cell.angle_gamma   90.00
#
_symmetry.space_group_name_H-M   'P 1'
#
loop_
_entity.id
_entity.type
_entity.pdbx_description
1 polymer ?
#
loop_
_entity_poly.entity_id
_entity_poly.type
_entity_poly.pdbx_seq_one_letter_code
_entity_poly.pdbx_strand_id
1 'polypeptide(L)' 'MNQILRTAWERFQIIGQANGDYVARFITFVMYFSILIPFALITRFFVDPLEVRKSAQPHWRKRRPVGESLEEARSQS' A
#
# COMPACT_ATOMS: atom_id res chain seq x y z
N MET A 1 27.14 -11.37 43.01
CA MET A 1 25.88 -10.65 42.71
C MET A 1 25.90 -9.97 41.35
N ASN A 2 26.87 -9.08 41.06
CA ASN A 2 26.91 -8.30 39.80
C ASN A 2 26.96 -9.11 38.51
N GLN A 3 27.64 -10.26 38.48
CA GLN A 3 27.71 -11.08 37.25
C GLN A 3 26.37 -11.75 36.93
N ILE A 4 25.66 -12.26 37.93
CA ILE A 4 24.34 -12.88 37.74
C ILE A 4 23.34 -11.84 37.22
N LEU A 5 23.34 -10.65 37.82
CA LEU A 5 22.49 -9.54 37.37
C LEU A 5 22.83 -9.10 35.94
N ARG A 6 24.12 -9.04 35.60
CA ARG A 6 24.57 -8.69 34.24
C ARG A 6 24.14 -9.74 33.21
N THR A 7 24.32 -11.02 33.51
CA THR A 7 23.88 -12.10 32.62
C THR A 7 22.35 -12.14 32.47
N ALA A 8 21.61 -11.89 33.56
CA ALA A 8 20.15 -11.78 33.50
C ALA A 8 19.72 -10.60 32.62
N TRP A 9 20.38 -9.45 32.74
CA TRP A 9 20.14 -8.28 31.91
C TRP A 9 20.44 -8.54 30.43
N GLU A 10 21.58 -9.13 30.11
CA GLU A 10 21.96 -9.50 28.74
C GLU A 10 20.92 -10.42 28.10
N ARG A 11 20.46 -11.44 28.84
CA ARG A 11 19.41 -12.35 28.35
C ARG A 11 18.06 -11.66 28.20
N PHE A 12 17.71 -10.76 29.12
CA PHE A 12 16.50 -9.97 29.01
C PHE A 12 16.50 -9.07 27.77
N GLN A 13 17.65 -8.46 27.43
CA GLN A 13 17.80 -7.66 26.22
C GLN A 13 17.61 -8.48 24.94
N ILE A 14 18.14 -9.72 24.89
CA ILE A 14 17.94 -10.62 23.75
C ILE A 14 16.45 -10.94 23.56
N ILE A 15 15.75 -11.25 24.66
CA ILE A 15 14.30 -11.52 24.63
C ILE A 15 13.53 -10.27 24.20
N GLY A 16 13.89 -9.11 24.73
CA GLY A 16 13.28 -7.83 24.38
C GLY A 16 13.47 -7.48 22.91
N GLN A 17 14.64 -7.74 22.34
CA GLN A 17 14.92 -7.50 20.93
C GLN A 17 14.08 -8.41 20.02
N ALA A 18 14.01 -9.71 20.35
CA ALA A 18 13.18 -10.65 19.60
C ALA A 18 11.68 -10.25 19.68
N ASN A 19 11.18 -9.96 20.88
CA ASN A 19 9.80 -9.55 21.08
C ASN A 19 9.46 -8.25 20.35
N GLY A 20 10.39 -7.28 20.40
CA GLY A 20 10.26 -6.01 19.68
C GLY A 20 10.12 -6.20 18.18
N ASP A 21 10.92 -7.07 17.56
CA ASP A 21 10.80 -7.38 16.13
C ASP A 21 9.45 -8.04 15.81
N TYR A 22 8.99 -8.99 16.63
CA TYR A 22 7.66 -9.60 16.45
C TYR A 22 6.53 -8.57 16.55
N VAL A 23 6.55 -7.72 17.57
CA VAL A 23 5.54 -6.67 17.77
C VAL A 23 5.58 -5.65 16.62
N ALA A 24 6.77 -5.21 16.20
CA ALA A 24 6.94 -4.28 15.10
C ALA A 24 6.37 -4.85 13.78
N ARG A 25 6.66 -6.12 13.47
CA ARG A 25 6.11 -6.80 12.30
C ARG A 25 4.60 -6.96 12.39
N PHE A 26 4.08 -7.32 13.56
CA PHE A 26 2.64 -7.47 13.78
C PHE A 26 1.91 -6.13 13.60
N ILE A 27 2.41 -5.05 14.22
CA ILE A 27 1.84 -3.71 14.06
C ILE A 27 1.90 -3.28 12.59
N THR A 28 3.03 -3.51 11.92
CA THR A 28 3.19 -3.21 10.49
C THR A 28 2.17 -3.98 9.66
N PHE A 29 2.01 -5.28 9.90
CA PHE A 29 1.01 -6.11 9.23
C PHE A 29 -0.41 -5.55 9.44
N VAL A 30 -0.80 -5.28 10.69
CA VAL A 30 -2.12 -4.73 11.01
C VAL A 30 -2.34 -3.38 10.35
N MET A 31 -1.35 -2.48 10.36
CA MET A 31 -1.43 -1.17 9.73
C MET A 31 -1.63 -1.29 8.21
N TYR A 32 -0.82 -2.10 7.53
CA TYR A 32 -0.92 -2.31 6.09
C TYR A 32 -2.28 -2.93 5.73
N PHE A 33 -2.71 -3.94 6.48
CA PHE A 33 -4.01 -4.57 6.28
C PHE A 33 -5.15 -3.56 6.47
N SER A 34 -5.09 -2.77 7.54
CA SER A 34 -6.15 -1.81 7.90
C SER A 34 -6.25 -0.62 6.94
N ILE A 35 -5.15 -0.25 6.27
CA ILE A 35 -5.15 0.89 5.34
C ILE A 35 -5.34 0.41 3.89
N LEU A 36 -4.49 -0.52 3.43
CA LEU A 36 -4.46 -0.91 2.02
C LEU A 36 -5.69 -1.71 1.62
N ILE A 37 -6.20 -2.59 2.48
CA ILE A 37 -7.34 -3.44 2.11
C ILE A 37 -8.62 -2.62 2.00
N PRO A 38 -9.01 -1.77 2.96
CA PRO A 38 -10.16 -0.90 2.76
C PRO A 38 -10.03 -0.04 1.51
N PHE A 39 -8.86 0.54 1.24
CA PHE A 39 -8.62 1.28 0.01
C PHE A 39 -8.82 0.43 -1.26
N ALA A 40 -8.26 -0.78 -1.29
CA ALA A 40 -8.40 -1.71 -2.42
C ALA A 40 -9.85 -2.19 -2.60
N LEU A 41 -10.57 -2.47 -1.50
CA LEU A 41 -11.98 -2.85 -1.56
C LEU A 41 -12.84 -1.67 -2.04
N ILE A 42 -12.60 -0.45 -1.53
CA ILE A 42 -13.34 0.73 -1.96
C ILE A 42 -13.14 0.96 -3.47
N THR A 43 -11.89 0.97 -3.94
CA THR A 43 -11.60 1.16 -5.36
C THR A 43 -12.20 0.05 -6.23
N ARG A 44 -12.07 -1.21 -5.81
CA ARG A 44 -12.64 -2.36 -6.52
C ARG A 44 -14.16 -2.32 -6.63
N PHE A 45 -14.86 -1.93 -5.57
CA PHE A 45 -16.33 -2.02 -5.53
C PHE A 45 -17.03 -0.74 -5.95
N PHE A 46 -16.45 0.43 -5.72
CA PHE A 46 -17.10 1.72 -5.99
C PHE A 46 -16.55 2.48 -7.19
N VAL A 47 -15.33 2.17 -7.65
CA VAL A 47 -14.71 2.87 -8.78
C VAL A 47 -14.60 1.93 -9.98
N ASP A 48 -14.72 2.47 -11.20
CA ASP A 48 -14.43 1.75 -12.43
C ASP A 48 -13.62 2.64 -13.39
N PRO A 49 -12.34 2.93 -13.08
CA PRO A 49 -11.55 3.87 -13.87
C PRO A 49 -11.23 3.31 -15.26
N LEU A 50 -11.36 2.00 -15.46
CA LEU A 50 -11.10 1.31 -16.72
C LEU A 50 -12.38 0.94 -17.47
N GLU A 51 -13.57 1.26 -16.93
CA GLU A 51 -14.87 0.90 -17.53
C GLU A 51 -14.93 -0.60 -17.89
N VAL A 52 -14.33 -1.46 -17.05
CA VAL A 52 -14.21 -2.91 -17.31
C VAL A 52 -15.37 -3.71 -16.75
N ARG A 53 -16.27 -3.08 -16.00
CA ARG A 53 -17.45 -3.78 -15.46
C ARG A 53 -18.36 -4.21 -16.59
N LYS A 54 -19.02 -5.36 -16.43
CA LYS A 54 -19.98 -5.91 -17.41
C LYS A 54 -21.16 -4.98 -17.73
N SER A 55 -21.45 -4.02 -16.84
CA SER A 55 -22.47 -2.99 -17.08
C SER A 55 -22.00 -1.92 -18.09
N ALA A 56 -20.70 -1.75 -18.28
CA ALA A 56 -20.16 -0.91 -19.32
C ALA A 56 -20.31 -1.62 -20.67
N GLN A 57 -21.05 -1.00 -21.59
CA GLN A 57 -21.10 -1.47 -22.96
C GLN A 57 -19.72 -1.26 -23.60
N PRO A 58 -19.20 -2.19 -24.40
CA PRO A 58 -17.95 -1.98 -25.13
C PRO A 58 -18.06 -0.71 -25.98
N HIS A 59 -17.22 0.28 -25.72
CA HIS A 59 -17.21 1.54 -26.47
C HIS A 59 -15.79 2.08 -26.63
N TRP A 60 -15.60 2.92 -27.65
CA TRP A 60 -14.40 3.74 -27.75
C TRP A 60 -14.47 4.87 -26.71
N ARG A 61 -13.43 5.02 -25.90
CA ARG A 61 -13.33 6.15 -24.98
C ARG A 61 -13.18 7.44 -25.75
N LYS A 62 -14.03 8.43 -25.47
CA LYS A 62 -13.88 9.79 -26.02
C LYS A 62 -12.63 10.41 -25.38
N ARG A 63 -11.58 10.61 -26.18
CA ARG A 63 -10.43 11.43 -25.78
C ARG A 63 -10.78 12.90 -26.01
N ARG A 64 -10.37 13.78 -25.10
CA ARG A 64 -10.47 15.22 -25.37
C ARG A 64 -9.54 15.57 -26.53
N PRO A 65 -9.98 16.43 -27.47
CA PRO A 65 -9.09 16.92 -28.51
C PRO A 65 -7.94 17.66 -27.84
N VAL A 66 -6.72 17.28 -28.19
CA VAL A 66 -5.52 18.07 -27.91
C VAL A 66 -5.39 19.02 -29.09
N GLY A 67 -5.00 20.27 -28.85
CA GLY A 67 -5.12 21.34 -29.84
C GLY A 67 -4.38 21.08 -31.16
N GLU A 68 -4.65 21.91 -32.16
CA GLU A 68 -4.23 21.69 -33.55
C GLU A 68 -2.74 21.98 -33.80
N SER A 69 -2.01 22.49 -32.80
CA SER A 69 -0.60 22.83 -32.98
C SER A 69 0.31 21.60 -32.90
N LEU A 70 1.43 21.67 -33.61
CA LEU A 70 2.48 20.64 -33.62
C LEU A 70 3.06 20.38 -32.22
N GLU A 71 3.11 21.40 -31.36
CA GLU A 71 3.56 21.26 -29.98
C GLU A 71 2.52 20.60 -29.08
N GLU A 72 1.24 20.94 -29.24
CA GLU A 72 0.16 20.26 -28.51
C GLU A 72 0.07 18.78 -28.92
N ALA A 73 0.29 18.45 -30.20
CA ALA A 73 0.38 17.08 -30.68
C ALA A 73 1.53 16.27 -30.04
N ARG A 74 2.66 16.91 -29.72
CA ARG A 74 3.80 16.26 -29.04
C ARG A 74 3.50 15.84 -27.61
N SER A 75 2.53 16.47 -26.95
CA SER A 75 2.13 16.14 -25.57
C SER A 75 1.19 14.92 -25.45
N GLN A 76 0.85 14.25 -26.58
CA GLN A 76 -0.09 13.13 -26.62
C GLN A 76 0.51 11.75 -26.29
N SER A 77 1.78 11.67 -25.88
CA SER A 77 2.47 10.41 -25.52
C SER A 77 1.99 9.83 -24.19
#